data_AF-A0A7W1SQL1-F1
#
_entry.id   AF-A0A7W1SQL1-F1
#
_cell.length_a   1.000
_cell.length_b   1.000
_cell.length_c   1.000
_cell.angle_alpha   90.00
_cell.angle_beta   90.00
_cell.angle_gamma   90.00
#
_symmetry.space_group_name_H-M   'P 1'
#
loop_
_entity.id
_entity.type
_entity.pdbx_description
1 polymer ?
#
loop_
_entity_poly.entity_id
_entity_poly.type
_entity_poly.pdbx_seq_one_letter_code
_entity_poly.pdbx_strand_id
1 'polypeptide(L)'
;GNWNGIQLVDSAFVEESLQPAKLIDRQGKPNQKYGLKWWLINDYKGLEVFYARGILGQYVICVPEKNMIVVRLGHKRVAKPTDAHPDDLFIYLDTALNMYE
;
A
#
# COMPACT_ATOMS: atom_id res chain seq x y z
N GLY A 1 -10.89 7.13 7.42
CA GLY A 1 -11.86 6.58 8.38
C GLY A 1 -13.19 7.33 8.34
N ASN A 2 -13.16 8.65 8.17
CA ASN A 2 -14.36 9.47 7.96
C ASN A 2 -14.70 9.55 6.46
N TRP A 3 -15.97 9.40 6.10
CA TRP A 3 -16.49 9.58 4.75
C TRP A 3 -17.64 10.58 4.77
N ASN A 4 -17.45 11.75 4.14
CA ASN A 4 -18.44 12.82 4.06
C ASN A 4 -19.06 13.21 5.43
N GLY A 5 -18.22 13.31 6.47
CA GLY A 5 -18.64 13.63 7.83
C GLY A 5 -19.07 12.41 8.66
N ILE A 6 -19.29 11.25 8.05
CA ILE A 6 -19.68 10.02 8.74
C ILE A 6 -18.43 9.23 9.14
N GLN A 7 -18.24 9.01 10.44
CA GLN A 7 -17.14 8.19 10.93
C GLN A 7 -17.44 6.70 10.70
N LEU A 8 -16.66 6.04 9.83
CA LEU A 8 -16.80 4.60 9.57
C LEU A 8 -15.82 3.76 10.40
N VAL A 9 -14.59 4.26 10.58
CA VAL A 9 -13.51 3.60 11.31
C VAL A 9 -12.77 4.64 12.13
N ASP A 10 -12.52 4.38 13.42
CA ASP A 10 -11.79 5.27 14.34
C ASP A 10 -10.51 5.83 13.70
N SER A 11 -10.30 7.15 13.78
CA SER A 11 -9.13 7.81 13.20
C SER A 11 -7.82 7.33 13.81
N ALA A 12 -7.78 7.04 15.12
CA ALA A 12 -6.60 6.50 15.78
C ALA A 12 -6.24 5.11 15.24
N PHE A 13 -7.26 4.29 14.95
CA PHE A 13 -7.03 3.00 14.29
C PHE A 13 -6.49 3.18 12.87
N VAL A 14 -6.98 4.16 12.10
CA VAL A 14 -6.46 4.42 10.75
C VAL A 14 -4.99 4.82 10.84
N GLU A 15 -4.63 5.76 11.70
CA GLU A 15 -3.25 6.19 11.91
C GLU A 15 -2.34 5.02 12.31
N GLU A 16 -2.75 4.21 13.29
CA GLU A 16 -2.00 3.01 13.71
C GLU A 16 -1.84 2.01 12.56
N SER A 17 -2.89 1.80 11.76
CA SER A 17 -2.87 0.83 10.65
C SER A 17 -1.89 1.19 9.53
N LEU A 18 -1.49 2.46 9.46
CA LEU A 18 -0.52 2.96 8.47
C LEU A 18 0.91 3.04 9.01
N GLN A 19 1.15 2.61 10.26
CA GLN A 19 2.48 2.49 10.82
C GLN A 19 3.01 1.05 10.73
N PRO A 20 4.33 0.86 10.54
CA PRO A 20 4.91 -0.48 10.60
C PRO A 20 4.61 -1.16 11.93
N ALA A 21 4.00 -2.35 11.87
CA ALA A 21 3.77 -3.16 13.06
C ALA A 21 5.11 -3.48 13.75
N LYS A 22 5.12 -3.47 15.08
CA LYS A 22 6.30 -3.74 15.94
C LYS A 22 6.67 -5.24 15.92
N LEU A 23 7.03 -5.74 14.75
CA LEU A 23 7.39 -7.12 14.47
C LEU A 23 8.80 -7.17 13.86
N ILE A 24 9.37 -8.37 13.84
CA ILE A 24 10.70 -8.65 13.28
C ILE A 24 10.52 -9.61 12.10
N ASP A 25 11.28 -9.40 11.03
CA ASP A 25 11.30 -10.29 9.86
C ASP A 25 12.13 -11.57 10.10
N ARG A 26 12.17 -12.45 9.10
CA ARG A 26 12.89 -13.72 9.16
C ARG A 26 14.41 -13.55 9.28
N GLN A 27 14.92 -12.36 8.99
CA GLN A 27 16.33 -12.00 9.05
C GLN A 27 16.67 -11.23 10.34
N GLY A 28 15.73 -11.10 11.27
CA GLY A 28 15.97 -10.41 12.55
C GLY A 28 15.86 -8.88 12.46
N LYS A 29 15.37 -8.32 11.34
CA LYS A 29 15.25 -6.87 11.16
C LYS A 29 13.83 -6.36 11.51
N PRO A 30 13.68 -5.12 12.00
CA PRO A 30 12.37 -4.53 12.20
C PRO A 30 11.54 -4.50 10.92
N ASN A 31 10.27 -4.84 11.02
CA ASN A 31 9.31 -4.71 9.92
C ASN A 31 9.22 -3.25 9.46
N GLN A 32 9.25 -3.05 8.14
CA GLN A 32 9.11 -1.75 7.48
C GLN A 32 8.02 -1.73 6.41
N LYS A 33 7.35 -2.86 6.18
CA LYS A 33 6.56 -3.10 4.95
C LYS A 33 5.07 -3.36 5.21
N TYR A 34 4.67 -3.44 6.47
CA TYR A 34 3.33 -3.90 6.82
C TYR A 34 2.80 -3.27 8.10
N GLY A 35 1.60 -2.71 8.05
CA GLY A 35 0.88 -2.14 9.19
C GLY A 35 -0.52 -2.74 9.25
N LEU A 36 -0.84 -3.50 10.31
CA LEU A 36 -2.11 -4.19 10.52
C LEU A 36 -2.69 -4.95 9.31
N LYS A 37 -3.43 -4.28 8.41
CA LYS A 37 -4.08 -4.86 7.23
C LYS A 37 -3.51 -4.34 5.90
N TRP A 38 -2.51 -3.46 5.97
CA TRP A 38 -1.95 -2.72 4.85
C TRP A 38 -0.50 -3.11 4.59
N TRP A 39 -0.14 -3.19 3.31
CA TRP A 39 1.25 -3.10 2.90
C TRP A 39 1.66 -1.63 2.83
N LEU A 40 2.87 -1.32 3.24
CA LEU A 40 3.40 0.04 3.38
C LEU A 40 4.66 0.21 2.53
N ILE A 41 4.75 1.35 1.86
CA ILE A 41 5.92 1.83 1.13
C ILE A 41 6.15 3.25 1.63
N ASN A 42 7.12 3.41 2.53
CA ASN A 42 7.33 4.67 3.27
C ASN A 42 8.10 5.72 2.45
N ASP A 43 8.69 5.33 1.32
CA ASP A 43 9.31 6.26 0.38
C ASP A 43 9.26 5.67 -1.04
N TYR A 44 8.34 6.18 -1.84
CA TYR A 44 8.32 5.99 -3.28
C TYR A 44 8.35 7.34 -3.99
N LYS A 45 9.56 7.76 -4.39
CA LYS A 45 9.79 9.08 -5.01
C LYS A 45 9.33 10.23 -4.09
N GLY A 46 9.55 10.09 -2.78
CA GLY A 46 9.10 11.07 -1.79
C GLY A 46 7.61 11.02 -1.46
N LEU A 47 6.90 9.95 -1.84
CA LEU A 47 5.50 9.71 -1.52
C LEU A 47 5.37 8.52 -0.57
N GLU A 48 4.48 8.65 0.42
CA GLU A 48 3.99 7.54 1.22
C GLU A 48 2.89 6.80 0.46
N VAL A 49 3.02 5.48 0.38
CA VAL A 49 2.04 4.64 -0.30
C VAL A 49 1.66 3.49 0.59
N PHE A 50 0.36 3.27 0.76
CA PHE A 50 -0.16 2.07 1.39
C PHE A 50 -1.16 1.39 0.47
N TYR A 51 -1.24 0.06 0.56
CA TYR A 51 -2.07 -0.68 -0.39
C TYR A 51 -2.57 -2.01 0.14
N ALA A 52 -3.75 -2.40 -0.34
CA ALA A 52 -4.28 -3.74 -0.18
C ALA A 52 -3.78 -4.63 -1.32
N ARG A 53 -3.40 -5.86 -1.01
CA ARG A 53 -2.83 -6.82 -1.97
C ARG A 53 -3.65 -8.10 -2.00
N GLY A 54 -4.20 -8.42 -3.17
CA GLY A 54 -4.80 -9.70 -3.48
C GLY A 54 -3.86 -10.64 -4.23
N ILE A 55 -4.19 -11.93 -4.20
CA ILE A 55 -3.56 -12.94 -5.06
C ILE A 55 -3.86 -12.59 -6.52
N LEU A 56 -2.98 -13.00 -7.45
CA LEU A 56 -3.09 -12.67 -8.89
C LEU A 56 -2.97 -11.18 -9.21
N GLY A 57 -2.42 -10.41 -8.26
CA GLY A 57 -1.99 -9.02 -8.42
C GLY A 57 -3.12 -8.01 -8.28
N GLN A 58 -4.17 -8.30 -7.52
CA GLN A 58 -5.20 -7.28 -7.28
C GLN A 58 -4.65 -6.23 -6.32
N TYR A 59 -4.85 -4.95 -6.63
CA TYR A 59 -4.33 -3.85 -5.82
C TYR A 59 -5.37 -2.76 -5.61
N VAL A 60 -5.44 -2.24 -4.39
CA VAL A 60 -6.02 -0.93 -4.07
C VAL A 60 -4.89 -0.13 -3.48
N ILE A 61 -4.34 0.81 -4.25
CA ILE A 61 -3.14 1.59 -3.92
C ILE A 61 -3.59 3.00 -3.54
N CYS A 62 -3.19 3.47 -2.38
CA CYS A 62 -3.54 4.78 -1.86
C CYS A 62 -2.30 5.66 -1.83
N VAL A 63 -2.40 6.87 -2.40
CA VAL A 63 -1.33 7.89 -2.43
C VAL A 63 -1.91 9.18 -1.83
N PRO A 64 -1.82 9.37 -0.50
CA PRO A 64 -2.48 10.46 0.21
C PRO A 64 -2.10 11.86 -0.28
N GLU A 65 -0.83 12.09 -0.57
CA GLU A 65 -0.28 13.39 -1.00
C GLU A 65 -0.80 13.81 -2.38
N LYS A 66 -1.30 12.85 -3.16
CA LYS A 66 -1.97 13.09 -4.45
C LYS A 66 -3.50 13.02 -4.35
N ASN A 67 -4.05 12.78 -3.16
CA ASN A 67 -5.47 12.47 -2.94
C ASN A 67 -5.98 11.41 -3.93
N MET A 68 -5.19 10.36 -4.14
CA MET A 68 -5.37 9.40 -5.22
C MET A 68 -5.57 7.98 -4.70
N ILE A 69 -6.49 7.25 -5.34
CA ILE A 69 -6.64 5.81 -5.21
C ILE A 69 -6.51 5.17 -6.60
N VAL A 70 -5.58 4.22 -6.74
CA VAL A 70 -5.38 3.42 -7.95
C VAL A 70 -5.91 2.01 -7.70
N VAL A 71 -6.84 1.56 -8.54
CA VAL A 71 -7.45 0.23 -8.42
C VAL A 71 -7.07 -0.62 -9.61
N ARG A 72 -6.47 -1.79 -9.35
CA ARG A 72 -6.12 -2.79 -10.36
C ARG A 72 -6.81 -4.11 -10.06
N LEU A 73 -7.77 -4.49 -10.92
CA LEU A 73 -8.44 -5.78 -10.86
C LEU A 73 -7.66 -6.82 -11.66
N GLY A 74 -6.87 -7.62 -10.95
CA GLY A 74 -5.89 -8.54 -11.49
C GLY A 74 -6.36 -9.97 -11.70
N HIS A 75 -5.88 -10.61 -12.76
CA HIS A 75 -6.03 -12.07 -12.96
C HIS A 75 -4.69 -12.82 -13.12
N LYS A 76 -3.59 -12.07 -13.31
CA LYS A 76 -2.21 -12.58 -13.34
C LYS A 76 -1.27 -11.57 -12.68
N ARG A 77 -0.21 -12.06 -12.06
CA ARG A 77 0.87 -11.27 -11.46
C ARG A 77 2.20 -11.70 -12.07
N VAL A 78 3.18 -10.80 -12.12
CA VAL A 78 4.54 -11.20 -12.53
C VAL A 78 5.05 -12.33 -11.63
N ALA A 79 5.69 -13.32 -12.24
CA ALA A 79 6.23 -14.49 -11.55
C ALA A 79 7.54 -14.13 -10.87
N LYS A 80 7.47 -13.73 -9.58
CA LYS A 80 8.57 -13.70 -8.59
C LYS A 80 8.00 -13.23 -7.24
N PRO A 81 7.41 -14.12 -6.42
CA PRO A 81 7.05 -13.76 -5.07
C PRO A 81 8.34 -13.68 -4.23
N THR A 82 8.92 -12.48 -4.13
CA THR A 82 9.87 -12.17 -3.07
C THR A 82 9.12 -11.76 -1.80
N ASP A 83 9.79 -11.71 -0.65
CA ASP A 83 9.28 -11.09 0.58
C ASP A 83 9.20 -9.54 0.47
N ALA A 84 9.19 -9.01 -0.76
CA ALA A 84 9.09 -7.60 -1.07
C ALA A 84 7.75 -7.26 -1.75
N HIS A 85 7.56 -5.98 -2.05
CA HIS A 85 6.45 -5.51 -2.86
C HIS A 85 6.58 -6.10 -4.29
N PRO A 86 5.47 -6.54 -4.92
CA PRO A 86 5.52 -7.06 -6.28
C PRO A 86 6.02 -6.04 -7.29
N ASP A 87 6.87 -6.44 -8.23
CA ASP A 87 7.41 -5.53 -9.25
C ASP A 87 6.30 -4.87 -10.10
N ASP A 88 5.22 -5.57 -10.42
CA ASP A 88 4.11 -4.99 -11.18
C ASP A 88 3.33 -3.91 -10.43
N LEU A 89 3.38 -3.89 -9.10
CA LEU A 89 2.78 -2.82 -8.30
C LEU A 89 3.34 -1.46 -8.75
N PHE A 90 4.67 -1.37 -8.89
CA PHE A 90 5.35 -0.15 -9.25
C PHE A 90 5.06 0.28 -10.68
N ILE A 91 4.86 -0.67 -11.60
CA ILE A 91 4.42 -0.36 -12.97
C ILE A 91 3.07 0.35 -12.97
N TYR A 92 2.10 -0.17 -12.19
CA TYR A 92 0.77 0.44 -12.10
C TYR A 92 0.79 1.79 -11.38
N LEU A 93 1.58 1.91 -10.32
CA LEU A 93 1.75 3.15 -9.58
C LEU A 93 2.40 4.24 -10.44
N ASP A 94 3.51 3.94 -11.13
CA ASP A 94 4.16 4.87 -12.05
C ASP A 94 3.23 5.28 -13.19
N THR A 95 2.48 4.34 -13.76
CA THR A 95 1.51 4.65 -14.82
C THR A 95 0.47 5.65 -14.32
N ALA A 96 -0.09 5.45 -13.12
CA ALA A 96 -1.08 6.34 -12.55
C ALA A 96 -0.50 7.73 -12.23
N LEU A 97 0.71 7.79 -11.69
CA LEU A 97 1.39 9.07 -11.40
C LEU A 97 1.66 9.85 -12.68
N ASN A 98 2.15 9.19 -13.74
CA ASN A 98 2.40 9.83 -15.03
C ASN A 98 1.12 10.32 -15.73
N MET A 99 -0.04 9.71 -15.47
CA MET A 99 -1.33 10.15 -16.01
C MET A 99 -1.95 11.31 -15.23
N TYR A 100 -1.46 11.55 -14.01
CA TYR A 100 -1.96 12.59 -13.11
C TYR A 100 -1.21 13.92 -13.28
N GLU A 101 0.04 13.86 -13.74
CA GLU A 101 0.82 15.01 -14.21
C GLU A 101 0.29 15.56 -15.54
#